data_AF-A0A3D4GY04-F1
#
_entry.id   AF-A0A3D4GY04-F1
#
_cell.length_a   1.000
_cell.length_b   1.000
_cell.length_c   1.000
_cell.angle_alpha   90.00
_cell.angle_beta   90.00
_cell.angle_gamma   90.00
#
_symmetry.space_group_name_H-M   'P 1'
#
loop_
_entity.id
_entity.type
_entity.pdbx_description
1 polymer ?
#
loop_
_entity_poly.entity_id
_entity_poly.type
_entity_poly.pdbx_seq_one_letter_code
_entity_poly.pdbx_strand_id
1 'polypeptide(L)' 'SQVRTVEGIKVYQLTCPASPGSSGGPLVNQEGKVTGVASCKFREGQNLNFALPSAYVLGLDRSERVSQVYSEKIAPRFN' A
#
# COMPACT_ATOMS: atom_id res chain seq x y z
N SER A 1 7.38 9.59 8.96
CA SER A 1 7.22 8.88 7.67
C SER A 1 7.46 9.87 6.53
N GLN A 2 7.97 9.42 5.40
CA GLN A 2 8.11 10.26 4.19
C GLN A 2 7.02 9.87 3.20
N VAL A 3 6.35 10.83 2.57
CA VAL A 3 5.43 10.57 1.46
C VAL A 3 6.25 10.45 0.18
N ARG A 4 6.07 9.37 -0.58
CA ARG A 4 6.71 9.15 -1.87
C ARG A 4 5.65 8.83 -2.93
N THR A 5 5.92 9.18 -4.17
CA THR A 5 5.11 8.75 -5.31
C THR A 5 5.85 7.62 -6.02
N VAL A 6 5.24 6.44 -6.10
CA VAL A 6 5.78 5.26 -6.79
C VAL A 6 4.76 4.88 -7.86
N GLU A 7 5.18 4.84 -9.13
CA GLU A 7 4.30 4.50 -10.27
C GLU A 7 2.99 5.34 -10.33
N GLY A 8 3.07 6.61 -9.93
CA GLY A 8 1.89 7.51 -9.86
C GLY A 8 1.04 7.38 -8.60
N ILE A 9 1.34 6.43 -7.71
CA ILE A 9 0.62 6.18 -6.45
C ILE A 9 1.39 6.82 -5.29
N LYS A 10 0.71 7.60 -4.45
CA LYS A 10 1.29 8.15 -3.22
C LYS A 10 1.31 7.08 -2.13
N VAL A 11 2.46 6.85 -1.53
CA VAL A 11 2.68 5.88 -0.45
C VAL A 11 3.40 6.53 0.72
N TYR A 12 3.14 6.05 1.92
CA TYR A 12 3.96 6.37 3.09
C TYR A 12 5.12 5.38 3.17
N GLN A 13 6.34 5.90 3.25
CA GLN A 13 7.48 5.11 3.65
C GLN A 13 7.60 5.08 5.18
N LEU A 14 7.71 3.87 5.70
CA LEU A 14 7.85 3.55 7.11
C LEU A 14 9.27 3.03 7.37
N THR A 15 9.85 3.52 8.46
CA THR A 15 11.14 3.04 9.00
C THR A 15 10.96 1.90 10.00
N CYS A 16 9.73 1.68 10.48
CA CYS A 16 9.39 0.61 11.41
C CYS A 16 9.52 -0.76 10.71
N PRO A 17 10.12 -1.78 11.34
CA PRO A 17 10.20 -3.12 10.76
C PRO A 17 8.81 -3.69 10.45
N ALA A 18 8.53 -4.06 9.19
CA ALA A 18 7.35 -4.85 8.88
C ALA A 18 7.71 -6.35 8.86
N SER A 19 7.03 -7.11 9.69
CA SER A 19 7.10 -8.58 9.71
C SER A 19 6.02 -9.17 8.79
N PRO A 20 6.16 -10.41 8.30
CA PRO A 20 5.03 -11.14 7.72
C PRO A 20 3.82 -11.07 8.65
N GLY A 21 2.64 -10.76 8.11
CA GLY A 21 1.40 -10.59 8.88
C GLY A 21 1.08 -9.16 9.34
N SER A 22 2.03 -8.21 9.25
CA SER A 22 1.71 -6.78 9.49
C SER A 22 0.97 -6.10 8.34
N SER A 23 0.92 -6.75 7.16
CA SER A 23 0.19 -6.25 5.99
C SER A 23 -1.31 -6.23 6.24
N GLY A 24 -1.97 -5.14 5.87
CA GLY A 24 -3.38 -4.88 6.17
C GLY A 24 -3.61 -4.19 7.51
N GLY A 25 -2.59 -4.04 8.35
CA GLY A 25 -2.71 -3.34 9.64
C GLY A 25 -2.89 -1.82 9.47
N PRO A 26 -3.64 -1.16 10.37
CA PRO A 26 -3.82 0.29 10.32
C PRO A 26 -2.55 1.01 10.77
N LEU A 27 -2.18 2.06 10.04
CA LEU A 27 -1.22 3.06 10.48
C LEU A 27 -1.98 4.18 11.19
N VAL A 28 -1.71 4.37 12.49
CA VAL A 28 -2.40 5.36 13.32
C VAL A 28 -1.50 6.53 13.70
N ASN A 29 -2.07 7.72 13.83
CA ASN A 29 -1.37 8.88 14.40
C ASN A 29 -1.52 8.91 15.95
N GLN A 30 -0.91 9.90 16.60
CA GLN A 30 -0.95 10.06 18.07
C GLN A 30 -2.37 10.30 18.62
N GLU A 31 -3.31 10.72 17.78
CA GLU A 31 -4.72 10.91 18.15
C GLU A 31 -5.55 9.62 17.94
N GLY A 32 -4.94 8.52 17.52
CA GLY A 32 -5.63 7.26 17.20
C GLY A 32 -6.34 7.24 15.84
N LYS A 33 -6.11 8.24 14.98
CA LYS A 33 -6.73 8.30 13.64
C LYS A 33 -5.95 7.45 12.64
N VAL A 34 -6.68 6.68 11.81
CA VAL A 34 -6.08 5.86 10.75
C VAL A 34 -5.65 6.75 9.58
N THR A 35 -4.34 6.81 9.37
CA THR A 35 -3.70 7.58 8.29
C THR A 35 -3.39 6.72 7.07
N GLY A 36 -3.22 5.41 7.25
CA GLY A 36 -2.95 4.49 6.14
C GLY A 36 -3.11 3.02 6.51
N VAL A 37 -2.88 2.15 5.52
CA VAL A 37 -2.90 0.69 5.65
C VAL A 37 -1.53 0.17 5.26
N ALA A 38 -0.89 -0.58 6.15
CA ALA A 38 0.41 -1.18 5.88
C ALA A 38 0.30 -2.14 4.67
N SER A 39 1.12 -1.90 3.65
CA SER A 39 1.20 -2.72 2.43
C SER A 39 2.59 -3.31 2.34
N CYS A 40 2.69 -4.57 1.91
CA CYS A 40 3.94 -5.32 1.91
C CYS A 40 5.02 -4.71 1.00
N LYS A 41 6.27 -5.08 1.31
CA LYS A 41 7.53 -4.44 0.89
C LYS A 41 7.81 -4.58 -0.60
N PHE A 42 8.57 -3.63 -1.14
CA PHE A 42 9.26 -3.83 -2.42
C PHE A 42 10.34 -4.90 -2.24
N ARG A 43 10.39 -5.90 -3.13
CA ARG A 43 11.29 -7.07 -3.00
C ARG A 43 12.79 -6.72 -3.00
N GLU A 44 13.14 -5.56 -3.56
CA GLU A 44 14.53 -5.19 -3.83
C GLU A 44 15.15 -4.22 -2.81
N GLY A 45 14.39 -3.78 -1.79
CA GLY A 45 14.85 -2.81 -0.79
C GLY A 45 14.91 -3.39 0.63
N GLN A 46 16.12 -3.50 1.20
CA GLN A 46 16.30 -3.88 2.61
C GLN A 46 15.64 -2.81 3.52
N ASN A 47 14.77 -3.25 4.44
CA ASN A 47 14.12 -2.44 5.47
C ASN A 47 13.22 -1.27 4.99
N LEU A 48 12.74 -1.30 3.75
CA LEU A 48 11.73 -0.35 3.28
C LEU A 48 10.32 -0.95 3.43
N ASN A 49 9.53 -0.37 4.32
CA ASN A 49 8.14 -0.77 4.55
C ASN A 49 7.24 0.37 4.06
N PHE A 50 6.09 0.02 3.48
CA PHE A 50 5.20 1.00 2.88
C PHE A 50 3.79 0.91 3.47
N ALA A 51 3.06 2.00 3.42
CA ALA A 51 1.63 2.02 3.71
C ALA A 51 0.90 2.85 2.66
N LEU A 52 -0.26 2.35 2.23
CA LEU A 52 -1.18 3.08 1.37
C LEU A 52 -1.94 4.11 2.22
N PRO A 53 -2.06 5.37 1.79
CA PRO A 53 -2.92 6.34 2.48
C PRO A 53 -4.37 5.86 2.59
N SER A 54 -5.01 6.14 3.73
CA SER A 54 -6.39 5.70 4.00
C SER A 54 -7.39 6.25 2.98
N ALA A 55 -7.09 7.40 2.36
CA ALA A 55 -7.87 7.97 1.27
C ALA A 55 -8.06 7.02 0.07
N TYR A 56 -7.08 6.15 -0.23
CA TYR A 56 -7.22 5.16 -1.30
C TYR A 56 -8.26 4.09 -0.96
N VAL A 57 -8.42 3.76 0.32
CA VAL A 57 -9.38 2.75 0.79
C VAL A 57 -10.80 3.31 0.80
N LEU A 58 -10.96 4.60 1.15
CA LEU A 58 -12.27 5.26 1.20
C LEU A 58 -12.94 5.38 -0.18
N GLY A 59 -12.17 5.37 -1.27
CA GLY A 59 -12.67 5.41 -2.64
C GLY A 59 -12.95 4.04 -3.26
N LEU A 60 -12.77 2.94 -2.52
CA LEU A 60 -13.05 1.60 -3.04
C LEU A 60 -14.56 1.33 -2.98
N ASP A 61 -15.19 1.26 -4.16
CA ASP A 61 -16.52 0.66 -4.28
C ASP A 61 -16.39 -0.86 -4.13
N ARG A 62 -17.17 -1.44 -3.22
CA ARG A 62 -17.20 -2.89 -2.97
C ARG A 62 -17.64 -3.67 -4.21
N SER A 63 -18.32 -3.02 -5.16
CA SER A 63 -18.82 -3.65 -6.39
C SER A 63 -17.74 -3.89 -7.45
N GLU A 64 -16.58 -3.24 -7.37
CA GLU A 64 -15.50 -3.39 -8.34
C GLU A 64 -14.68 -4.65 -7.97
N ARG A 65 -15.01 -5.80 -8.59
CA ARG A 65 -14.18 -7.00 -8.48
C ARG A 65 -12.82 -6.75 -9.11
N VAL A 66 -11.83 -6.51 -8.25
CA VAL A 66 -10.42 -6.26 -8.58
C VAL A 66 -9.82 -7.31 -9.55
N SER A 67 -10.39 -8.52 -9.63
CA SER A 67 -10.00 -9.56 -10.60
C SER A 67 -10.15 -9.14 -12.07
N GLN A 68 -11.05 -8.21 -12.42
CA GLN A 68 -11.24 -7.77 -13.81
C GLN A 68 -10.13 -6.80 -14.25
N VAL A 69 -9.72 -5.90 -13.35
CA VAL A 69 -8.76 -4.81 -13.65
C VAL A 69 -7.34 -5.33 -13.84
N TYR A 70 -6.92 -6.37 -13.10
CA TYR A 70 -5.60 -6.98 -13.27
C TYR A 70 -5.44 -7.73 -14.61
N SER A 71 -6.51 -8.24 -15.21
CA SER A 71 -6.45 -8.90 -16.52
C SER A 71 -6.42 -7.90 -17.68
N GLU A 72 -7.05 -6.73 -17.53
CA GLU A 72 -7.24 -5.81 -18.65
C GLU A 72 -6.10 -4.81 -18.84
N LYS A 73 -5.30 -4.48 -17.81
CA LYS A 73 -4.33 -3.37 -17.95
C LYS A 73 -2.90 -3.58 -17.46
N ILE A 74 -2.57 -4.59 -16.65
CA ILE A 74 -1.20 -4.74 -16.12
C ILE A 74 -0.80 -6.22 -15.95
N ALA A 75 -0.74 -6.97 -17.04
CA ALA A 75 0.10 -8.16 -17.08
C ALA A 75 1.50 -7.73 -17.55
N PRO A 76 2.54 -7.65 -16.69
CA PRO A 76 3.90 -7.52 -17.17
C PRO A 76 4.22 -8.73 -18.03
N ARG A 77 4.42 -8.50 -19.32
CA ARG A 77 4.89 -9.49 -20.27
C ARG A 77 6.36 -9.77 -19.92
N PHE A 78 6.58 -10.72 -19.03
CA PHE A 78 7.90 -11.31 -18.82
C PHE A 78 8.28 -12.02 -20.13
N ASN A 79 9.28 -11.48 -20.83
CA ASN A 79 10.11 -12.30 -21.73
C ASN A 79 11.34 -12.80 -20.97
#